data_AF-A0A081C7N8-F1
#
_entry.id   AF-A0A081C7N8-F1
#
_cell.length_a   1.000
_cell.length_b   1.000
_cell.length_c   1.000
_cell.angle_alpha   90.00
_cell.angle_beta   90.00
_cell.angle_gamma   90.00
#
_symmetry.space_group_name_H-M   'P 1'
#
loop_
_entity.id
_entity.type
_entity.pdbx_description
1 polymer ?
#
loop_
_entity_poly.entity_id
_entity_poly.type
_entity_poly.pdbx_seq_one_letter_code
_entity_poly.pdbx_strand_id
1 'polypeptide(L)'
;MIPRRFAYSRMPAYPGLEPGLPVIPFTLTYQGKSCTIQAIVDSDASINVLPYNVGAKLGLIWEIQTFFFQEFDVVFSGSQQIFEIAPKGVLLQST
;
A
#
# COMPACT_ATOMS: atom_id res chain seq x y z
N MET A 1 -10.28 -20.37 9.47
CA MET A 1 -9.04 -19.60 9.63
C MET A 1 -8.95 -19.13 11.08
N ILE A 2 -7.82 -19.31 11.78
CA ILE A 2 -7.65 -18.86 13.17
C ILE A 2 -7.06 -17.44 13.13
N PRO A 3 -7.71 -16.42 13.72
CA PRO A 3 -7.18 -15.06 13.75
C PRO A 3 -5.81 -15.01 14.45
N ARG A 4 -4.85 -14.30 13.83
CA ARG A 4 -3.55 -13.98 14.45
C ARG A 4 -3.53 -12.52 14.86
N ARG A 5 -2.95 -12.24 16.02
CA ARG A 5 -2.80 -10.89 16.59
C ARG A 5 -1.33 -10.53 16.65
N PHE A 6 -1.01 -9.31 16.23
CA PHE A 6 0.34 -8.75 16.26
C PHE A 6 0.29 -7.42 17.01
N ALA A 7 1.31 -7.13 17.82
CA ALA A 7 1.42 -5.86 18.51
C ALA A 7 1.89 -4.77 17.54
N TYR A 8 1.44 -3.54 17.76
CA TYR A 8 1.89 -2.34 17.07
C TYR A 8 2.20 -1.23 18.09
N SER A 9 3.00 -0.24 17.67
CA SER A 9 3.29 0.97 18.45
C SER A 9 2.49 2.14 17.91
N ARG A 10 2.25 3.19 18.71
CA ARG A 10 1.62 4.41 18.22
C ARG A 10 2.66 5.41 17.74
N MET A 11 2.42 6.02 16.58
CA MET A 11 3.29 7.08 16.07
C MET A 11 3.31 8.26 17.05
N PRO A 12 4.49 8.77 17.44
CA PRO A 12 4.57 9.97 18.26
C PRO A 12 4.05 11.17 17.47
N ALA A 13 3.70 12.24 18.17
CA ALA A 13 3.20 13.45 17.54
C ALA A 13 4.25 14.04 16.57
N TYR A 14 3.88 14.16 15.29
CA TYR A 14 4.66 14.86 14.28
C TYR A 14 3.85 16.02 13.72
N PRO A 15 4.44 17.21 13.51
CA PRO A 15 3.73 18.33 12.91
C PRO A 15 3.11 17.94 11.56
N GLY A 16 1.80 18.11 11.41
CA GLY A 16 1.07 17.79 10.17
C GLY A 16 0.67 16.33 9.99
N LEU A 17 0.88 15.47 10.99
CA LEU A 17 0.42 14.08 11.02
C LEU A 17 -0.44 13.83 12.24
N GLU A 18 -1.54 13.10 12.05
CA GLU A 18 -2.40 12.68 13.15
C GLU A 18 -1.60 11.82 14.15
N PRO A 19 -1.50 12.22 15.42
CA PRO A 19 -0.83 11.42 16.43
C PRO A 19 -1.60 10.11 16.67
N GLY A 20 -0.88 9.04 16.99
CA GLY A 20 -1.53 7.79 17.41
C GLY A 20 -1.82 6.78 16.29
N LEU A 21 -1.41 7.06 15.04
CA LEU A 21 -1.47 6.08 13.96
C LEU A 21 -0.73 4.78 14.34
N PRO A 22 -1.29 3.59 14.03
CA PRO A 22 -0.63 2.32 14.32
C PRO A 22 0.57 2.14 13.40
N VAL A 23 1.76 1.99 14.00
CA VAL A 23 3.01 1.78 13.28
C VAL A 23 3.71 0.51 13.71
N ILE A 24 4.37 -0.13 12.75
CA ILE A 24 5.23 -1.29 12.97
C ILE A 24 6.62 -1.02 12.39
N PRO A 25 7.70 -1.52 13.03
CA PRO A 25 9.00 -1.55 12.40
C PRO A 25 8.96 -2.56 11.25
N PHE A 26 9.37 -2.13 10.07
CA PHE A 26 9.35 -2.93 8.86
C PHE A 26 10.69 -2.84 8.13
N THR A 27 11.29 -3.98 7.81
CA THR A 27 12.54 -4.03 7.05
C THR A 27 12.23 -4.38 5.60
N LEU A 28 12.55 -3.46 4.70
CA LEU A 28 12.46 -3.66 3.25
C LEU A 28 13.81 -4.15 2.74
N THR A 29 13.78 -5.08 1.80
CA THR A 29 14.97 -5.61 1.13
C THR A 29 14.75 -5.67 -0.37
N TYR A 30 15.74 -5.23 -1.15
CA TYR A 30 15.70 -5.27 -2.62
C TYR A 30 17.12 -5.32 -3.18
N GLN A 31 17.39 -6.31 -4.05
CA GLN A 31 18.70 -6.50 -4.71
C GLN A 31 19.92 -6.33 -3.77
N GLY A 32 19.87 -6.94 -2.59
CA GLY A 32 20.96 -6.89 -1.61
C GLY A 32 21.05 -5.59 -0.79
N LYS A 33 20.21 -4.59 -1.05
CA LYS A 33 20.04 -3.40 -0.21
C LYS A 33 18.90 -3.62 0.78
N SER A 34 18.98 -2.96 1.93
CA SER A 34 17.94 -3.05 2.96
C SER A 34 17.79 -1.76 3.75
N CYS A 35 16.58 -1.49 4.23
CA CYS A 35 16.33 -0.40 5.16
C CYS A 35 15.17 -0.74 6.10
N THR A 36 15.33 -0.38 7.38
CA THR A 36 14.25 -0.47 8.37
C THR A 36 13.56 0.88 8.49
N ILE A 37 12.23 0.88 8.42
CA ILE A 37 11.37 2.06 8.56
C ILE A 37 10.25 1.79 9.55
N GLN A 38 9.63 2.86 10.04
CA GLN A 38 8.31 2.76 10.67
C GLN A 38 7.25 2.87 9.58
N ALA A 39 6.40 1.87 9.44
CA ALA A 39 5.31 1.84 8.46
C ALA A 39 3.96 1.93 9.18
N ILE A 40 3.03 2.71 8.62
CA ILE A 40 1.66 2.80 9.11
C ILE A 40 0.88 1.56 8.67
N VAL A 41 0.05 1.02 9.57
CA VAL A 41 -0.90 -0.05 9.26
C VAL A 41 -2.26 0.58 8.98
N ASP A 42 -2.66 0.62 7.72
CA ASP A 42 -3.92 1.23 7.30
C ASP A 42 -4.80 0.16 6.61
N SER A 43 -5.90 -0.24 7.25
CA SER A 43 -6.80 -1.26 6.71
C SER A 43 -7.60 -0.77 5.52
N ASP A 44 -7.72 0.54 5.36
CA ASP A 44 -8.54 1.16 4.31
C ASP A 44 -7.68 1.59 3.10
N ALA A 45 -6.37 1.34 3.14
CA ALA A 45 -5.48 1.58 2.02
C ALA A 45 -5.56 0.45 0.97
N SER A 46 -5.99 0.80 -0.24
CA SER A 46 -5.99 -0.13 -1.39
C SER A 46 -4.59 -0.45 -1.93
N ILE A 47 -3.58 0.36 -1.61
CA ILE A 47 -2.19 0.19 -2.06
C ILE A 47 -1.21 0.43 -0.91
N ASN A 48 -0.06 -0.25 -0.99
CA ASN A 48 1.09 0.11 -0.17
C ASN A 48 1.80 1.32 -0.80
N VAL A 49 2.07 2.34 0.00
CA VAL A 49 2.80 3.53 -0.44
C VAL A 49 4.21 3.50 0.12
N LEU A 50 5.21 3.49 -0.76
CA LEU A 50 6.60 3.60 -0.37
C LEU A 50 7.08 5.05 -0.57
N PRO A 51 7.61 5.71 0.47
CA PRO A 51 8.19 7.05 0.30
C PRO A 51 9.37 7.04 -0.68
N TYR A 52 9.46 8.05 -1.54
CA TYR A 52 10.50 8.20 -2.57
C TYR A 52 11.92 7.96 -2.02
N ASN A 53 12.25 8.62 -0.91
CA ASN A 53 13.58 8.54 -0.28
C ASN A 53 13.93 7.14 0.23
N VAL A 54 12.93 6.33 0.58
CA VAL A 54 13.11 4.93 0.98
C VAL A 54 13.35 4.06 -0.26
N GLY A 55 12.55 4.26 -1.32
CA GLY A 55 12.76 3.56 -2.60
C GLY A 55 14.13 3.83 -3.22
N ALA A 56 14.57 5.09 -3.22
CA ALA A 56 15.90 5.48 -3.71
C ALA A 56 17.03 4.79 -2.92
N LYS A 57 16.91 4.69 -1.58
CA LYS A 57 17.89 3.96 -0.74
C LYS A 57 17.96 2.48 -1.08
N LEU A 58 16.84 1.87 -1.46
CA LEU A 58 16.77 0.49 -1.90
C LEU A 58 17.26 0.29 -3.35
N GLY A 59 17.58 1.36 -4.08
CA GLY A 59 18.00 1.29 -5.49
C GLY A 59 16.83 1.09 -6.46
N LEU A 60 15.61 1.41 -6.06
CA LEU A 60 14.46 1.43 -6.96
C LEU A 60 14.56 2.63 -7.91
N ILE A 61 14.11 2.43 -9.15
CA ILE A 61 13.94 3.50 -10.14
C ILE A 61 12.52 4.05 -9.96
N TRP A 62 12.40 5.32 -9.59
CA TRP A 62 11.11 5.91 -9.24
C TRP A 62 10.11 5.92 -10.41
N GLU A 63 10.61 5.98 -11.64
CA GLU A 63 9.80 5.97 -12.86
C GLU A 63 9.24 4.57 -13.16
N ILE A 64 9.80 3.52 -12.54
CA ILE A 64 9.37 2.13 -12.72
C ILE A 64 8.55 1.73 -11.49
N GLN A 65 7.26 2.03 -11.54
CA GLN A 65 6.30 1.67 -10.50
C GLN A 65 5.30 0.67 -11.06
N THR A 66 5.05 -0.41 -10.32
CA THR A 66 3.95 -1.34 -10.62
C THR A 66 2.69 -0.82 -9.94
N PHE A 67 1.79 -0.22 -10.71
CA PHE A 67 0.52 0.25 -10.20
C PHE A 67 -0.59 -0.70 -10.62
N PHE A 68 -1.16 -1.43 -9.67
CA PHE A 68 -2.26 -2.36 -9.92
C PHE A 68 -3.41 -1.69 -10.71
N PHE A 69 -3.83 -0.48 -10.31
CA PHE A 69 -4.88 0.28 -10.98
C PHE A 69 -4.46 0.93 -12.31
N GLN A 70 -3.18 0.87 -12.68
CA GLN A 70 -2.74 1.23 -14.05
C GLN A 70 -2.91 0.05 -15.00
N GLU A 71 -2.79 -1.17 -14.51
CA GLU A 71 -2.93 -2.40 -15.31
C GLU A 71 -4.36 -2.92 -15.33
N PHE A 72 -5.15 -2.65 -14.27
CA PHE A 72 -6.49 -3.19 -14.09
C PHE A 72 -7.50 -2.10 -13.75
N ASP A 73 -8.70 -2.22 -14.34
CA ASP A 73 -9.89 -1.51 -13.88
C ASP A 73 -10.54 -2.33 -12.76
N VAL A 74 -10.92 -1.66 -11.68
CA VAL A 74 -11.61 -2.28 -10.54
C VAL A 74 -12.92 -1.56 -10.31
N VAL A 75 -14.03 -2.29 -10.39
CA VAL A 75 -15.37 -1.75 -10.19
C VAL A 75 -15.96 -2.30 -8.91
N PHE A 76 -16.46 -1.41 -8.05
CA PHE A 76 -17.07 -1.75 -6.77
C PHE A 76 -18.60 -1.64 -6.88
N SER A 77 -19.32 -2.73 -6.62
CA SER A 77 -20.78 -2.74 -6.50
C SER A 77 -21.18 -2.80 -5.03
N GLY A 78 -21.46 -1.64 -4.44
CA GLY A 78 -21.78 -1.53 -3.02
C GLY A 78 -23.08 -2.23 -2.61
N SER A 79 -24.08 -2.29 -3.50
CA SER A 79 -25.36 -2.95 -3.24
C SER A 79 -25.26 -4.49 -3.25
N GLN A 80 -24.31 -5.03 -4.01
CA GLN A 80 -24.09 -6.48 -4.14
C GLN A 80 -22.89 -6.97 -3.30
N GLN A 81 -22.12 -6.06 -2.70
CA GLN A 81 -20.90 -6.36 -1.95
C GLN A 81 -19.87 -7.15 -2.76
N ILE A 82 -19.77 -6.88 -4.07
CA ILE A 82 -18.79 -7.48 -4.96
C ILE A 82 -17.84 -6.41 -5.51
N PHE A 83 -16.62 -6.84 -5.84
CA PHE A 83 -15.72 -6.08 -6.70
C PHE A 83 -15.33 -6.95 -7.90
N GLU A 84 -15.24 -6.33 -9.06
CA GLU A 84 -14.78 -6.96 -10.31
C GLU A 84 -13.45 -6.34 -10.73
N ILE A 85 -12.55 -7.17 -11.25
CA ILE A 85 -11.22 -6.77 -11.71
C ILE A 85 -11.07 -7.24 -13.15
N ALA A 86 -10.71 -6.33 -14.06
CA ALA A 86 -10.45 -6.65 -15.46
C ALA A 86 -9.22 -5.89 -15.96
N PRO A 87 -8.53 -6.36 -17.01
CA PRO A 87 -7.48 -5.58 -17.65
C PRO A 87 -7.99 -4.21 -18.09
N LYS A 88 -7.14 -3.20 -17.97
CA LYS A 88 -7.54 -1.82 -18.27
C LYS A 88 -8.12 -1.67 -19.67
N GLY A 89 -9.28 -1.01 -19.77
CA GLY A 89 -9.97 -0.77 -21.05
C GLY A 89 -10.92 -1.88 -21.50
N VAL A 90 -10.99 -3.01 -20.79
CA VAL A 90 -11.94 -4.09 -21.09
C VAL A 90 -13.36 -3.72 -20.65
N LEU A 91 -13.52 -3.09 -19.49
CA LEU A 91 -14.84 -2.72 -18.94
C LEU A 91 -15.47 -1.49 -19.61
N LEU A 92 -14.70 -0.74 -20.41
CA LEU A 92 -15.19 0.45 -21.14
C LEU A 92 -15.90 0.12 -22.46
N GLN A 93 -15.94 -1.15 -22.89
CA GLN A 93 -16.62 -1.57 -24.13
C GLN A 93 -18.08 -2.02 -23.91
N SER A 94 -18.64 -1.82 -22.72
CA SER A 94 -19.96 -2.34 -22.32
C SER A 94 -21.01 -1.27 -22.03
N THR A 95 -20.76 -0.02 -22.43
CA THR A 95 -21.73 1.10 -22.32
C THR A 95 -21.97 1.76 -23.67
#